data_AF-A0A958P0E2-F1
#
_entry.id   AF-A0A958P0E2-F1
#
_cell.length_a   1.000
_cell.length_b   1.000
_cell.length_c   1.000
_cell.angle_alpha   90.00
_cell.angle_beta   90.00
_cell.angle_gamma   90.00
#
_symmetry.space_group_name_H-M   'P 1'
#
loop_
_entity.id
_entity.type
_entity.pdbx_description
1 polymer ?
#
loop_
_entity_poly.entity_id
_entity_poly.type
_entity_poly.pdbx_seq_one_letter_code
_entity_poly.pdbx_strand_id
1 'polypeptide(L)'
;MNKKILKLSILLLALFNQHKSHAINFQLSPSEVDETRILTEINLAKTYLSDPSIPDTEYVVEFPAGSYFFKTLNGKKAIFEFNNFNPLPGKNLIFRGKGMNNTRLEVDVEDLMIHGLNVSNVKFQLMELAQDRMKVSQGTVVNTGKMFVDIIIDKGFPSPDEIYDPLSNTGRYLRLYNDSGNNPIVIQSFEQEAWLSATLINNNQWRFFLASNTMMKTGDRVGIKSKMGEQAYFFDTGRSVYFENIRWVNEGRGVFRNFHHAVIRNCQIRRPAPINGVIPFLSTSSGGPQIGQPKLCGGGKNHLIENNVFIATGDDSIGLFNLQPTSTIKNNRIISSFGRGILNYHYQKNIGWVNSRLINNTLINNPLLKLNYHHSAAGVVCP
;
A
#
# COMPACT_ATOMS: atom_id res chain seq x y z
N MET A 1 51.37 8.08 33.92
CA MET A 1 50.20 7.82 33.05
C MET A 1 49.04 8.69 33.52
N ASN A 2 48.55 9.59 32.67
CA ASN A 2 47.88 10.83 33.09
C ASN A 2 46.41 10.59 33.45
N LYS A 3 46.01 10.77 34.73
CA LYS A 3 44.63 10.56 35.24
C LYS A 3 43.56 11.38 34.48
N LYS A 4 43.96 12.42 33.74
CA LYS A 4 43.07 13.20 32.86
C LYS A 4 42.67 12.46 31.57
N ILE A 5 43.51 11.59 31.03
CA ILE A 5 43.22 10.83 29.79
C ILE A 5 42.23 9.69 30.07
N LEU A 6 42.29 9.08 31.25
CA LEU A 6 41.36 8.02 31.68
C LEU A 6 39.95 8.58 31.99
N LYS A 7 39.85 9.80 32.55
CA LYS A 7 38.55 10.46 32.73
C LYS A 7 37.91 10.88 31.41
N LEU A 8 38.69 11.31 30.41
CA LEU A 8 38.16 11.70 29.11
C LEU A 8 37.68 10.50 28.29
N SER A 9 38.32 9.34 28.42
CA SER A 9 37.92 8.10 27.74
C SER A 9 36.72 7.40 28.40
N ILE A 10 36.54 7.54 29.72
CA ILE A 10 35.31 7.11 30.42
C ILE A 10 34.13 8.05 30.09
N LEU A 11 34.37 9.36 29.91
CA LEU A 11 33.32 10.29 29.47
C LEU A 11 32.93 10.07 27.99
N LEU A 12 33.89 9.74 27.12
CA LEU A 12 33.61 9.38 25.72
C LEU A 12 32.93 8.00 25.60
N LEU A 13 33.25 7.02 26.46
CA LEU A 13 32.54 5.74 26.50
C LEU A 13 31.13 5.87 27.12
N ALA A 14 30.89 6.83 28.00
CA ALA A 14 29.55 7.16 28.52
C ALA A 14 28.70 7.94 27.51
N LEU A 15 29.33 8.73 26.61
CA LEU A 15 28.66 9.36 25.47
C LEU A 15 28.39 8.39 24.30
N PHE A 16 29.04 7.23 24.27
CA PHE A 16 28.86 6.21 23.23
C PHE A 16 28.07 4.96 23.66
N ASN A 17 27.69 4.83 24.92
CA ASN A 17 26.87 3.72 25.41
C ASN A 17 25.59 4.21 26.11
N GLN A 18 24.46 3.91 25.47
CA GLN A 18 23.08 3.99 25.97
C GLN A 18 22.36 5.34 25.89
N HIS A 19 22.14 5.84 24.68
CA HIS A 19 20.77 6.27 24.35
C HIS A 19 19.91 5.00 24.23
N LYS A 20 19.64 4.32 25.35
CA LYS A 20 18.47 3.45 25.40
C LYS A 20 17.30 4.43 25.29
N SER A 21 16.62 4.46 24.15
CA SER A 21 15.33 5.13 24.11
C SER A 21 14.51 4.55 25.26
N HIS A 22 14.07 5.41 26.17
CA HIS A 22 13.11 4.97 27.16
C HIS A 22 11.84 4.65 26.37
N ALA A 23 11.34 3.42 26.45
CA ALA A 23 10.10 3.05 25.80
C ALA A 23 9.03 2.87 26.88
N ILE A 24 7.93 3.58 26.76
CA ILE A 24 6.72 3.28 27.53
C ILE A 24 5.87 2.34 26.69
N ASN A 25 5.53 1.19 27.26
CA ASN A 25 4.78 0.15 26.56
C ASN A 25 3.38 0.03 27.16
N PHE A 26 2.37 0.18 26.31
CA PHE A 26 0.97 -0.01 26.62
C PHE A 26 0.49 -1.25 25.90
N GLN A 27 0.34 -2.34 26.65
CA GLN A 27 -0.14 -3.59 26.10
C GLN A 27 -1.66 -3.64 26.20
N LEU A 28 -2.33 -3.66 25.06
CA LEU A 28 -3.77 -3.85 24.99
C LEU A 28 -4.10 -5.31 25.29
N SER A 29 -5.18 -5.54 26.04
CA SER A 29 -5.86 -6.82 26.11
C SER A 29 -6.78 -7.03 24.90
N PRO A 30 -7.13 -8.26 24.52
CA PRO A 30 -7.99 -8.51 23.35
C PRO A 30 -9.33 -7.76 23.38
N SER A 31 -9.93 -7.58 24.55
CA SER A 31 -11.19 -6.85 24.73
C SER A 31 -11.05 -5.33 24.61
N GLU A 32 -9.84 -4.80 24.64
CA GLU A 32 -9.57 -3.37 24.50
C GLU A 32 -9.24 -2.98 23.05
N VAL A 33 -9.11 -3.94 22.13
CA VAL A 33 -8.74 -3.63 20.74
C VAL A 33 -9.98 -3.19 19.97
N ASP A 34 -10.25 -1.89 20.05
CA ASP A 34 -11.27 -1.19 19.27
C ASP A 34 -10.78 0.19 18.80
N GLU A 35 -11.54 0.84 17.92
CA GLU A 35 -11.19 2.17 17.39
C GLU A 35 -11.13 3.24 18.48
N THR A 36 -12.03 3.19 19.47
CA THR A 36 -12.07 4.17 20.56
C THR A 36 -10.76 4.12 21.35
N ARG A 37 -10.31 2.92 21.71
CA ARG A 37 -9.05 2.71 22.42
C ARG A 37 -7.85 3.18 21.60
N ILE A 38 -7.80 2.87 20.31
CA ILE A 38 -6.73 3.33 19.41
C ILE A 38 -6.65 4.86 19.41
N LEU A 39 -7.79 5.55 19.24
CA LEU A 39 -7.85 7.00 19.25
C LEU A 39 -7.47 7.59 20.62
N THR A 40 -7.88 6.96 21.72
CA THR A 40 -7.44 7.34 23.07
C THR A 40 -5.92 7.28 23.19
N GLU A 41 -5.29 6.19 22.74
CA GLU A 41 -3.83 6.03 22.81
C GLU A 41 -3.09 7.04 21.92
N ILE A 42 -3.62 7.36 20.73
CA ILE A 42 -3.06 8.43 19.88
C ILE A 42 -3.08 9.77 20.60
N ASN A 43 -4.19 10.11 21.27
CA ASN A 43 -4.32 11.38 21.99
C ASN A 43 -3.43 11.44 23.23
N LEU A 44 -3.33 10.35 23.99
CA LEU A 44 -2.40 10.25 25.13
C LEU A 44 -0.95 10.39 24.69
N ALA A 45 -0.56 9.68 23.62
CA ALA A 45 0.77 9.78 23.04
C ALA A 45 1.07 11.20 22.55
N LYS A 46 0.08 11.88 21.95
CA LYS A 46 0.24 13.27 21.49
C LYS A 46 0.60 14.19 22.65
N THR A 47 -0.15 14.13 23.75
CA THR A 47 0.14 14.92 24.95
C THR A 47 1.51 14.58 25.53
N TYR A 48 1.79 13.29 25.72
CA TYR A 48 3.03 12.83 26.34
C TYR A 48 4.28 13.18 25.52
N LEU A 49 4.25 12.97 24.20
CA LEU A 49 5.40 13.19 23.33
C LEU A 49 5.61 14.67 22.95
N SER A 50 4.66 15.55 23.26
CA SER A 50 4.81 17.00 23.09
C SER A 50 5.43 17.70 24.32
N ASP A 51 5.56 17.02 25.46
CA ASP A 51 6.13 17.59 26.68
C ASP A 51 7.66 17.68 26.59
N PRO A 52 8.29 18.87 26.63
CA PRO A 52 9.75 19.02 26.53
C PRO A 52 10.53 18.48 27.74
N SER A 53 9.87 18.22 28.88
CA SER A 53 10.51 17.62 30.06
C SER A 53 10.74 16.12 29.90
N ILE A 54 9.99 15.48 28.99
CA ILE A 54 10.17 14.07 28.66
C ILE A 54 11.39 13.92 27.74
N PRO A 55 12.36 13.03 28.05
CA PRO A 55 13.52 12.79 27.20
C PRO A 55 13.13 12.08 25.89
N ASP A 56 14.10 11.87 24.99
CA ASP A 56 13.92 11.04 23.79
C ASP A 56 13.34 9.66 24.16
N THR A 57 12.17 9.37 23.63
CA THR A 57 11.31 8.27 24.12
C THR A 57 10.45 7.68 23.01
N GLU A 58 10.04 6.43 23.19
CA GLU A 58 9.07 5.76 22.34
C GLU A 58 7.78 5.49 23.14
N TYR A 59 6.64 5.92 22.60
CA TYR A 59 5.33 5.51 23.08
C TYR A 59 4.88 4.32 22.27
N VAL A 60 4.80 3.14 22.87
CA VAL A 60 4.52 1.89 22.17
C VAL A 60 3.13 1.38 22.57
N VAL A 61 2.23 1.28 21.60
CA VAL A 61 0.94 0.58 21.73
C VAL A 61 1.12 -0.82 21.16
N GLU A 62 1.05 -1.83 22.04
CA GLU A 62 1.18 -3.23 21.66
C GLU A 62 -0.18 -3.92 21.54
N PHE A 63 -0.47 -4.43 20.35
CA PHE A 63 -1.63 -5.28 20.10
C PHE A 63 -1.34 -6.73 20.55
N PRO A 64 -2.34 -7.43 21.13
CA PRO A 64 -2.25 -8.86 21.35
C PRO A 64 -2.23 -9.63 20.02
N ALA A 65 -1.86 -10.90 20.07
CA ALA A 65 -2.14 -11.81 18.97
C ALA A 65 -3.66 -11.99 18.82
N GLY A 66 -4.14 -12.12 17.59
CA GLY A 66 -5.57 -12.21 17.27
C GLY A 66 -5.92 -11.47 15.98
N SER A 67 -7.19 -11.58 15.61
CA SER A 67 -7.80 -10.85 14.50
C SER A 67 -8.84 -9.88 15.04
N TYR A 68 -8.70 -8.61 14.67
CA TYR A 68 -9.52 -7.52 15.19
C TYR A 68 -10.15 -6.77 14.02
N PHE A 69 -11.47 -6.71 14.03
CA PHE A 69 -12.26 -6.03 13.00
C PHE A 69 -12.72 -4.67 13.52
N PHE A 70 -12.53 -3.63 12.71
CA PHE A 70 -12.94 -2.27 13.02
C PHE A 70 -13.95 -1.79 11.98
N LYS A 71 -14.89 -0.96 12.44
CA LYS A 71 -15.74 -0.14 11.57
C LYS A 71 -15.50 1.30 11.95
N THR A 72 -15.24 2.16 10.96
CA THR A 72 -15.01 3.57 11.22
C THR A 72 -16.18 4.20 11.97
N LEU A 73 -15.89 4.88 13.07
CA LEU A 73 -16.91 5.64 13.81
C LEU A 73 -17.47 6.78 12.94
N ASN A 74 -18.76 7.06 13.08
CA ASN A 74 -19.45 8.10 12.28
C ASN A 74 -18.69 9.44 12.28
N GLY A 75 -18.42 9.96 11.07
CA GLY A 75 -17.75 11.24 10.86
C GLY A 75 -16.21 11.17 10.88
N LYS A 76 -15.62 9.99 11.10
CA LYS A 76 -14.19 9.77 11.00
C LYS A 76 -13.76 9.41 9.58
N LYS A 77 -12.51 9.74 9.26
CA LYS A 77 -11.91 9.41 7.97
C LYS A 77 -11.19 8.06 7.97
N ALA A 78 -10.76 7.58 9.14
CA ALA A 78 -10.01 6.34 9.28
C ALA A 78 -9.96 5.83 10.72
N ILE A 79 -9.63 4.55 10.91
CA ILE A 79 -9.41 3.93 12.22
C ILE A 79 -8.24 4.57 12.97
N PHE A 80 -7.12 4.78 12.27
CA PHE A 80 -5.96 5.50 12.80
C PHE A 80 -5.92 6.91 12.20
N GLU A 81 -6.19 7.93 13.01
CA GLU A 81 -6.23 9.32 12.56
C GLU A 81 -5.14 10.19 13.23
N PHE A 82 -4.17 10.67 12.45
CA PHE A 82 -2.99 11.43 12.92
C PHE A 82 -2.97 12.89 12.47
N ASN A 83 -4.06 13.63 12.63
CA ASN A 83 -4.08 15.04 12.24
C ASN A 83 -3.25 15.90 13.20
N ASN A 84 -2.24 16.59 12.66
CA ASN A 84 -1.29 17.42 13.41
C ASN A 84 -0.59 16.66 14.55
N PHE A 85 -0.26 15.39 14.32
CA PHE A 85 0.54 14.60 15.26
C PHE A 85 2.03 14.87 14.99
N ASN A 86 2.63 15.77 15.76
CA ASN A 86 4.03 16.19 15.59
C ASN A 86 4.76 16.18 16.94
N PRO A 87 5.26 15.01 17.38
CA PRO A 87 6.01 14.92 18.62
C PRO A 87 7.34 15.68 18.49
N LEU A 88 7.95 16.01 19.64
CA LEU A 88 9.27 16.65 19.65
C LEU A 88 10.34 15.74 19.01
N PRO A 89 11.47 16.30 18.52
CA PRO A 89 12.57 15.49 17.99
C PRO A 89 13.01 14.38 18.95
N GLY A 90 13.42 13.23 18.41
CA GLY A 90 13.83 12.08 19.22
C GLY A 90 12.67 11.22 19.77
N LYS A 91 11.42 11.64 19.56
CA LYS A 91 10.22 10.98 20.10
C LYS A 91 9.36 10.35 19.01
N ASN A 92 8.84 9.15 19.28
CA ASN A 92 8.08 8.36 18.31
C ASN A 92 6.85 7.70 18.93
N LEU A 93 5.78 7.57 18.15
CA LEU A 93 4.65 6.68 18.43
C LEU A 93 4.77 5.42 17.59
N ILE A 94 4.60 4.27 18.25
CA ILE A 94 4.77 2.96 17.65
C ILE A 94 3.53 2.10 17.90
N PHE A 95 2.92 1.60 16.82
CA PHE A 95 1.93 0.54 16.85
C PHE A 95 2.60 -0.79 16.51
N ARG A 96 2.54 -1.76 17.42
CA ARG A 96 3.26 -3.04 17.30
C ARG A 96 2.33 -4.24 17.51
N GLY A 97 2.30 -5.15 16.56
CA GLY A 97 1.64 -6.46 16.72
C GLY A 97 2.62 -7.56 17.16
N LYS A 98 2.13 -8.80 17.24
CA LYS A 98 2.94 -9.98 17.59
C LYS A 98 3.49 -10.73 16.37
N GLY A 99 3.45 -10.12 15.19
CA GLY A 99 3.94 -10.64 13.91
C GLY A 99 2.86 -10.63 12.82
N MET A 100 3.29 -10.56 11.54
CA MET A 100 2.38 -10.53 10.38
C MET A 100 1.41 -11.74 10.30
N ASN A 101 1.76 -12.86 10.94
CA ASN A 101 0.90 -14.05 10.98
C ASN A 101 0.10 -14.18 12.29
N ASN A 102 0.34 -13.31 13.27
CA ASN A 102 -0.18 -13.44 14.63
C ASN A 102 -1.13 -12.31 15.02
N THR A 103 -0.99 -11.13 14.42
CA THR A 103 -1.88 -9.98 14.66
C THR A 103 -2.42 -9.48 13.32
N ARG A 104 -3.74 -9.55 13.13
CA ARG A 104 -4.45 -9.02 11.97
C ARG A 104 -5.39 -7.90 12.42
N LEU A 105 -5.25 -6.73 11.79
CA LEU A 105 -6.19 -5.62 11.89
C LEU A 105 -6.95 -5.55 10.58
N GLU A 106 -8.28 -5.61 10.66
CA GLU A 106 -9.17 -5.69 9.51
C GLU A 106 -10.20 -4.56 9.57
N VAL A 107 -10.49 -3.94 8.43
CA VAL A 107 -11.50 -2.88 8.31
C VAL A 107 -12.50 -3.24 7.22
N ASP A 108 -13.66 -2.61 7.26
CA ASP A 108 -14.60 -2.67 6.13
C ASP A 108 -13.92 -2.18 4.84
N VAL A 109 -14.26 -2.77 3.71
CA VAL A 109 -13.71 -2.40 2.39
C VAL A 109 -13.92 -0.93 2.02
N GLU A 110 -14.94 -0.27 2.57
CA GLU A 110 -15.27 1.13 2.37
C GLU A 110 -14.47 2.05 3.30
N ASP A 111 -13.84 1.50 4.33
CA ASP A 111 -13.10 2.24 5.34
C ASP A 111 -11.61 2.40 4.96
N LEU A 112 -11.08 3.60 5.19
CA LEU A 112 -9.65 3.88 5.17
C LEU A 112 -9.06 3.45 6.51
N MET A 113 -7.99 2.65 6.50
CA MET A 113 -7.41 2.19 7.77
C MET A 113 -6.60 3.28 8.46
N ILE A 114 -5.75 3.99 7.72
CA ILE A 114 -4.81 4.96 8.29
C ILE A 114 -4.88 6.28 7.53
N HIS A 115 -5.07 7.37 8.26
CA HIS A 115 -5.09 8.72 7.72
C HIS A 115 -4.24 9.67 8.56
N GLY A 116 -3.44 10.53 7.92
CA GLY A 116 -2.68 11.56 8.64
C GLY A 116 -2.44 12.81 7.81
N LEU A 117 -2.66 13.96 8.42
CA LEU A 117 -2.34 15.27 7.86
C LEU A 117 -1.32 15.96 8.76
N ASN A 118 -0.22 16.45 8.18
CA ASN A 118 0.86 17.08 8.94
C ASN A 118 1.33 16.18 10.10
N VAL A 119 1.78 14.97 9.75
CA VAL A 119 2.16 13.94 10.71
C VAL A 119 3.67 13.74 10.76
N SER A 120 4.21 13.43 11.94
CA SER A 120 5.58 12.93 12.06
C SER A 120 5.83 11.87 13.11
N ASN A 121 6.87 11.07 12.87
CA ASN A 121 7.43 10.08 13.78
C ASN A 121 6.43 9.01 14.25
N VAL A 122 5.74 8.38 13.30
CA VAL A 122 4.80 7.27 13.55
C VAL A 122 5.32 6.00 12.88
N LYS A 123 5.33 4.88 13.62
CA LYS A 123 5.75 3.57 13.11
C LYS A 123 4.66 2.52 13.30
N PHE A 124 4.43 1.71 12.26
CA PHE A 124 3.63 0.50 12.30
C PHE A 124 4.53 -0.71 12.09
N GLN A 125 4.41 -1.74 12.92
CA GLN A 125 5.23 -2.93 12.77
C GLN A 125 4.59 -4.24 13.22
N LEU A 126 5.04 -5.34 12.62
CA LEU A 126 4.76 -6.72 13.05
C LEU A 126 3.26 -7.07 13.06
N MET A 127 2.53 -6.74 11.99
CA MET A 127 1.10 -7.04 11.87
C MET A 127 0.66 -7.19 10.41
N GLU A 128 -0.50 -7.78 10.23
CA GLU A 128 -1.25 -7.76 8.99
C GLU A 128 -2.33 -6.68 9.04
N LEU A 129 -2.44 -5.91 7.96
CA LEU A 129 -3.45 -4.89 7.73
C LEU A 129 -4.31 -5.35 6.55
N ALA A 130 -5.62 -5.46 6.73
CA ALA A 130 -6.50 -6.03 5.73
C ALA A 130 -7.81 -5.26 5.56
N GLN A 131 -8.40 -5.38 4.36
CA GLN A 131 -9.83 -5.15 4.17
C GLN A 131 -10.59 -6.48 4.23
N ASP A 132 -11.82 -6.44 4.73
CA ASP A 132 -12.65 -7.61 5.04
C ASP A 132 -13.09 -8.43 3.82
N ARG A 133 -13.19 -7.81 2.64
CA ARG A 133 -13.48 -8.49 1.38
C ARG A 133 -12.57 -8.08 0.24
N MET A 134 -12.49 -8.96 -0.76
CA MET A 134 -11.74 -8.68 -1.98
C MET A 134 -12.49 -7.72 -2.89
N LYS A 135 -11.72 -6.91 -3.62
CA LYS A 135 -12.19 -5.96 -4.63
C LYS A 135 -11.81 -6.34 -6.06
N VAL A 136 -11.48 -7.61 -6.26
CA VAL A 136 -10.98 -8.15 -7.52
C VAL A 136 -11.69 -9.46 -7.81
N SER A 137 -11.90 -9.72 -9.09
CA SER A 137 -12.53 -10.95 -9.56
C SER A 137 -11.69 -11.61 -10.63
N GLN A 138 -12.11 -12.78 -11.08
CA GLN A 138 -11.48 -13.51 -12.16
C GLN A 138 -12.45 -14.51 -12.78
N GLY A 139 -12.11 -14.96 -13.99
CA GLY A 139 -12.94 -15.93 -14.67
C GLY A 139 -12.36 -16.42 -16.00
N THR A 140 -13.19 -17.16 -16.72
CA THR A 140 -12.88 -17.66 -18.06
C THR A 140 -13.72 -16.97 -19.10
N VAL A 141 -13.10 -16.51 -20.19
CA VAL A 141 -13.80 -15.98 -21.36
C VAL A 141 -14.58 -17.10 -22.03
N VAL A 142 -15.88 -16.90 -22.24
CA VAL A 142 -16.74 -17.87 -22.94
C VAL A 142 -17.22 -17.39 -24.29
N ASN A 143 -17.28 -16.07 -24.50
CA ASN A 143 -17.66 -15.48 -25.77
C ASN A 143 -17.03 -14.09 -25.93
N THR A 144 -16.82 -13.67 -27.17
CA THR A 144 -16.21 -12.38 -27.51
C THR A 144 -16.93 -11.80 -28.70
N GLY A 145 -17.06 -10.48 -28.75
CA GLY A 145 -17.50 -9.80 -29.95
C GLY A 145 -16.99 -8.37 -30.01
N LYS A 146 -17.56 -7.58 -30.92
CA LYS A 146 -17.14 -6.20 -31.12
C LYS A 146 -17.38 -5.41 -29.82
N MET A 147 -16.29 -4.98 -29.18
CA MET A 147 -16.28 -4.22 -27.92
C MET A 147 -17.00 -4.90 -26.75
N PHE A 148 -17.07 -6.23 -26.72
CA PHE A 148 -17.54 -6.94 -25.53
C PHE A 148 -16.83 -8.28 -25.34
N VAL A 149 -16.82 -8.75 -24.09
CA VAL A 149 -16.40 -10.09 -23.70
C VAL A 149 -17.35 -10.64 -22.66
N ASP A 150 -17.77 -11.90 -22.82
CA ASP A 150 -18.57 -12.61 -21.84
C ASP A 150 -17.64 -13.51 -21.02
N ILE A 151 -17.69 -13.37 -19.70
CA ILE A 151 -16.82 -14.07 -18.76
C ILE A 151 -17.68 -14.82 -17.74
N ILE A 152 -17.38 -16.10 -17.53
CA ILE A 152 -17.89 -16.86 -16.40
C ILE A 152 -16.97 -16.58 -15.21
N ILE A 153 -17.51 -15.98 -14.16
CA ILE A 153 -16.81 -15.66 -12.92
C ILE A 153 -16.56 -16.95 -12.12
N ASP A 154 -15.32 -17.12 -11.66
CA ASP A 154 -14.94 -18.26 -10.83
C ASP A 154 -15.76 -18.29 -9.53
N LYS A 155 -16.18 -19.48 -9.11
CA LYS A 155 -17.05 -19.64 -7.94
C LYS A 155 -16.41 -19.03 -6.69
N GLY A 156 -17.16 -18.18 -6.00
CA GLY A 156 -16.75 -17.54 -4.73
C GLY A 156 -15.96 -16.24 -4.88
N PHE A 157 -15.59 -15.85 -6.11
CA PHE A 157 -15.07 -14.52 -6.37
C PHE A 157 -16.22 -13.51 -6.45
N PRO A 158 -16.00 -12.25 -6.05
CA PRO A 158 -17.03 -11.22 -6.11
C PRO A 158 -17.45 -10.99 -7.56
N SER A 159 -18.73 -10.73 -7.76
CA SER A 159 -19.30 -10.35 -9.04
C SER A 159 -18.84 -8.96 -9.50
N PRO A 160 -18.97 -8.63 -10.79
CA PRO A 160 -18.70 -7.29 -11.31
C PRO A 160 -19.47 -6.20 -10.56
N ASP A 161 -20.74 -6.42 -10.21
CA ASP A 161 -21.55 -5.46 -9.46
C ASP A 161 -21.00 -5.21 -8.05
N GLU A 162 -20.52 -6.26 -7.38
CA GLU A 162 -19.90 -6.14 -6.05
C GLU A 162 -18.57 -5.39 -6.08
N ILE A 163 -17.88 -5.39 -7.22
CA ILE A 163 -16.61 -4.66 -7.38
C ILE A 163 -16.74 -3.35 -8.15
N TYR A 164 -17.92 -3.00 -8.65
CA TYR A 164 -18.12 -1.82 -9.48
C TYR A 164 -18.21 -0.56 -8.61
N ASP A 165 -17.39 0.44 -8.95
CA ASP A 165 -17.51 1.77 -8.35
C ASP A 165 -18.17 2.73 -9.37
N PRO A 166 -19.45 3.09 -9.18
CA PRO A 166 -20.15 4.01 -10.07
C PRO A 166 -19.59 5.44 -10.02
N LEU A 167 -18.86 5.81 -8.96
CA LEU A 167 -18.27 7.14 -8.78
C LEU A 167 -16.92 7.27 -9.50
N SER A 168 -16.30 6.16 -9.88
CA SER A 168 -15.01 6.13 -10.56
C SER A 168 -15.16 5.93 -12.06
N ASN A 169 -14.79 6.95 -12.83
CA ASN A 169 -14.74 6.86 -14.30
C ASN A 169 -13.48 6.16 -14.84
N THR A 170 -12.57 5.71 -13.96
CA THR A 170 -11.26 5.15 -14.35
C THR A 170 -10.92 3.90 -13.54
N GLY A 171 -9.84 3.19 -13.89
CA GLY A 171 -9.33 2.13 -13.02
C GLY A 171 -9.94 0.74 -13.24
N ARG A 172 -10.86 0.61 -14.19
CA ARG A 172 -11.58 -0.61 -14.53
C ARG A 172 -10.93 -1.31 -15.72
N TYR A 173 -10.35 -2.49 -15.47
CA TYR A 173 -9.60 -3.19 -16.51
C TYR A 173 -9.72 -4.70 -16.39
N LEU A 174 -9.53 -5.35 -17.54
CA LEU A 174 -9.37 -6.78 -17.71
C LEU A 174 -7.92 -7.06 -18.15
N ARG A 175 -7.34 -8.18 -17.72
CA ARG A 175 -6.00 -8.60 -18.18
C ARG A 175 -5.88 -10.12 -18.21
N LEU A 176 -5.21 -10.64 -19.23
CA LEU A 176 -4.97 -12.07 -19.38
C LEU A 176 -3.94 -12.61 -18.38
N TYR A 177 -4.18 -13.83 -17.93
CA TYR A 177 -3.29 -14.61 -17.08
C TYR A 177 -3.01 -15.96 -17.73
N ASN A 178 -1.80 -16.47 -17.55
CA ASN A 178 -1.55 -17.88 -17.76
C ASN A 178 -2.02 -18.67 -16.54
N ASP A 179 -2.64 -19.81 -16.77
CA ASP A 179 -3.06 -20.72 -15.71
C ASP A 179 -1.95 -21.70 -15.40
N SER A 180 -0.80 -21.19 -14.94
CA SER A 180 0.38 -22.00 -14.60
C SER A 180 0.23 -22.75 -13.25
N GLY A 181 -1.01 -23.15 -12.91
CA GLY A 181 -1.35 -23.86 -11.68
C GLY A 181 -1.24 -22.95 -10.45
N ASN A 182 -0.32 -23.29 -9.54
CA ASN A 182 -0.26 -22.68 -8.20
C ASN A 182 0.31 -21.24 -8.16
N ASN A 183 0.62 -20.64 -9.31
CA ASN A 183 1.13 -19.28 -9.35
C ASN A 183 0.72 -18.58 -10.65
N PRO A 184 -0.51 -18.06 -10.75
CA PRO A 184 -0.97 -17.38 -11.95
C PRO A 184 -0.07 -16.19 -12.30
N ILE A 185 0.28 -16.03 -13.58
CA ILE A 185 1.19 -14.99 -14.06
C ILE A 185 0.48 -14.15 -15.13
N VAL A 186 0.56 -12.83 -15.01
CA VAL A 186 0.04 -11.89 -16.02
C VAL A 186 0.72 -12.14 -17.36
N ILE A 187 -0.04 -12.18 -18.46
CA ILE A 187 0.54 -12.25 -19.80
C ILE A 187 0.97 -10.82 -20.21
N GLN A 188 2.27 -10.51 -20.09
CA GLN A 188 2.77 -9.13 -20.29
C GLN A 188 2.65 -8.62 -21.73
N SER A 189 2.58 -9.50 -22.73
CA SER A 189 2.30 -9.12 -24.12
C SER A 189 0.88 -8.61 -24.34
N PHE A 190 0.01 -8.73 -23.34
CA PHE A 190 -1.37 -8.28 -23.38
C PHE A 190 -1.53 -7.01 -22.53
N GLU A 191 -1.94 -5.93 -23.20
CA GLU A 191 -2.26 -4.65 -22.55
C GLU A 191 -3.53 -4.77 -21.70
N GLN A 192 -3.70 -3.86 -20.73
CA GLN A 192 -4.94 -3.81 -19.97
C GLN A 192 -6.09 -3.36 -20.86
N GLU A 193 -7.18 -4.12 -20.93
CA GLU A 193 -8.38 -3.72 -21.66
C GLU A 193 -9.36 -3.01 -20.71
N ALA A 194 -9.66 -1.75 -21.00
CA ALA A 194 -10.60 -0.98 -20.18
C ALA A 194 -12.04 -1.44 -20.43
N TRP A 195 -12.78 -1.66 -19.35
CA TRP A 195 -14.21 -1.95 -19.40
C TRP A 195 -15.03 -0.78 -18.84
N LEU A 196 -16.19 -0.54 -19.44
CA LEU A 196 -17.06 0.60 -19.20
C LEU A 196 -18.24 0.24 -18.29
N SER A 197 -18.81 -0.94 -18.49
CA SER A 197 -19.91 -1.49 -17.73
C SER A 197 -19.92 -3.02 -17.81
N ALA A 198 -20.70 -3.66 -16.95
CA ALA A 198 -20.96 -5.10 -17.00
C ALA A 198 -22.46 -5.37 -16.88
N THR A 199 -22.93 -6.48 -17.42
CA THR A 199 -24.33 -6.92 -17.28
C THR A 199 -24.37 -8.42 -17.10
N LEU A 200 -25.13 -8.86 -16.11
CA LEU A 200 -25.38 -10.28 -15.88
C LEU A 200 -26.17 -10.87 -17.07
N ILE A 201 -25.64 -11.92 -17.70
CA ILE A 201 -26.33 -12.67 -18.75
C ILE A 201 -27.15 -13.79 -18.12
N ASN A 202 -26.50 -14.63 -17.33
CA ASN A 202 -27.11 -15.72 -16.56
C ASN A 202 -26.16 -16.13 -15.44
N ASN A 203 -26.68 -16.63 -14.32
CA ASN A 203 -25.90 -17.21 -13.22
C ASN A 203 -24.65 -16.41 -12.83
N ASN A 204 -23.47 -16.88 -13.23
CA ASN A 204 -22.16 -16.24 -13.02
C ASN A 204 -21.49 -15.79 -14.33
N GLN A 205 -22.22 -15.76 -15.44
CA GLN A 205 -21.78 -15.26 -16.73
C GLN A 205 -22.14 -13.78 -16.89
N TRP A 206 -21.12 -12.94 -17.08
CA TRP A 206 -21.24 -11.51 -17.22
C TRP A 206 -20.71 -11.03 -18.56
N ARG A 207 -21.45 -10.14 -19.22
CA ARG A 207 -20.96 -9.38 -20.38
C ARG A 207 -20.28 -8.12 -19.91
N PHE A 208 -19.00 -7.95 -20.23
CA PHE A 208 -18.27 -6.71 -20.07
C PHE A 208 -18.27 -5.93 -21.38
N PHE A 209 -18.68 -4.67 -21.31
CA PHE A 209 -18.60 -3.74 -22.43
C PHE A 209 -17.28 -2.98 -22.37
N LEU A 210 -16.55 -2.94 -23.48
CA LEU A 210 -15.16 -2.49 -23.53
C LEU A 210 -15.02 -1.16 -24.23
N ALA A 211 -13.96 -0.42 -23.89
CA ALA A 211 -13.62 0.85 -24.55
C ALA A 211 -13.10 0.66 -25.99
N SER A 212 -12.65 -0.54 -26.34
CA SER A 212 -12.10 -0.91 -27.65
C SER A 212 -12.44 -2.37 -27.99
N ASN A 213 -12.15 -2.79 -29.22
CA ASN A 213 -12.24 -4.21 -29.57
C ASN A 213 -11.28 -5.03 -28.70
N THR A 214 -11.74 -6.22 -28.28
CA THR A 214 -10.95 -7.14 -27.48
C THR A 214 -10.04 -8.01 -28.35
N MET A 215 -8.86 -8.31 -27.83
CA MET A 215 -7.96 -9.33 -28.38
C MET A 215 -8.09 -10.68 -27.63
N MET A 216 -8.94 -10.74 -26.60
CA MET A 216 -9.23 -11.97 -25.86
C MET A 216 -9.95 -12.99 -26.74
N LYS A 217 -9.86 -14.26 -26.36
CA LYS A 217 -10.49 -15.40 -27.03
C LYS A 217 -11.19 -16.30 -26.01
N THR A 218 -12.21 -17.02 -26.47
CA THR A 218 -12.84 -18.07 -25.66
C THR A 218 -11.79 -19.04 -25.11
N GLY A 219 -11.87 -19.34 -23.81
CA GLY A 219 -10.91 -20.15 -23.06
C GLY A 219 -9.84 -19.35 -22.32
N ASP A 220 -9.64 -18.06 -22.65
CA ASP A 220 -8.68 -17.22 -21.94
C ASP A 220 -9.07 -17.03 -20.47
N ARG A 221 -8.05 -16.99 -19.59
CA ARG A 221 -8.20 -16.72 -18.16
C ARG A 221 -7.92 -15.26 -17.89
N VAL A 222 -8.84 -14.60 -17.20
CA VAL A 222 -8.87 -13.14 -17.07
C VAL A 222 -8.93 -12.74 -15.61
N GLY A 223 -8.04 -11.82 -15.22
CA GLY A 223 -8.18 -11.07 -13.99
C GLY A 223 -9.02 -9.82 -14.24
N ILE A 224 -9.94 -9.55 -13.34
CA ILE A 224 -10.90 -8.45 -13.43
C ILE A 224 -10.62 -7.51 -12.26
N LYS A 225 -10.40 -6.23 -12.56
CA LYS A 225 -10.26 -5.21 -11.52
C LYS A 225 -11.16 -4.01 -11.77
N SER A 226 -11.52 -3.39 -10.66
CA SER A 226 -12.12 -2.07 -10.57
C SER A 226 -11.42 -1.32 -9.44
N LYS A 227 -10.95 -0.10 -9.70
CA LYS A 227 -10.46 0.75 -8.61
C LYS A 227 -11.67 1.21 -7.82
N MET A 228 -11.88 0.61 -6.67
CA MET A 228 -12.96 0.93 -5.75
C MET A 228 -12.44 0.96 -4.31
N GLY A 229 -13.20 1.60 -3.43
CA GLY A 229 -12.93 1.69 -2.00
C GLY A 229 -11.72 2.57 -1.67
N GLU A 230 -11.47 2.66 -0.37
CA GLU A 230 -10.40 3.49 0.16
C GLU A 230 -9.02 2.83 0.01
N GLN A 231 -7.99 3.62 0.29
CA GLN A 231 -6.59 3.17 0.31
C GLN A 231 -6.26 2.47 1.63
N ALA A 232 -5.16 1.72 1.68
CA ALA A 232 -4.66 1.15 2.93
C ALA A 232 -4.16 2.23 3.90
N TYR A 233 -3.56 3.30 3.37
CA TYR A 233 -3.12 4.46 4.15
C TYR A 233 -3.03 5.72 3.29
N PHE A 234 -3.27 6.87 3.91
CA PHE A 234 -3.14 8.17 3.27
C PHE A 234 -2.44 9.16 4.20
N PHE A 235 -1.32 9.71 3.73
CA PHE A 235 -0.59 10.75 4.41
C PHE A 235 -0.39 11.95 3.49
N ASP A 236 -0.79 13.13 3.94
CA ASP A 236 -0.54 14.38 3.24
C ASP A 236 0.17 15.37 4.16
N THR A 237 1.35 15.80 3.73
CA THR A 237 2.27 16.67 4.48
C THR A 237 2.81 16.00 5.75
N GLY A 238 4.12 16.03 5.93
CA GLY A 238 4.74 15.48 7.13
C GLY A 238 6.08 14.79 6.87
N ARG A 239 6.54 14.03 7.86
CA ARG A 239 7.81 13.30 7.75
C ARG A 239 7.91 12.05 8.62
N SER A 240 8.81 11.13 8.30
CA SER A 240 9.21 10.04 9.21
C SER A 240 8.04 9.13 9.61
N VAL A 241 7.39 8.52 8.61
CA VAL A 241 6.40 7.45 8.82
C VAL A 241 7.01 6.13 8.35
N TYR A 242 6.87 5.09 9.18
CA TYR A 242 7.53 3.80 8.99
C TYR A 242 6.51 2.67 8.95
N PHE A 243 6.62 1.81 7.95
CA PHE A 243 5.97 0.51 7.90
C PHE A 243 7.07 -0.57 7.89
N GLU A 244 7.10 -1.43 8.91
CA GLU A 244 8.16 -2.43 9.09
C GLU A 244 7.58 -3.81 9.38
N ASN A 245 7.84 -4.79 8.51
CA ASN A 245 7.26 -6.13 8.66
C ASN A 245 5.72 -6.07 8.72
N ILE A 246 5.13 -5.42 7.71
CA ILE A 246 3.68 -5.33 7.53
C ILE A 246 3.26 -6.20 6.35
N ARG A 247 2.17 -6.94 6.50
CA ARG A 247 1.50 -7.61 5.37
C ARG A 247 0.19 -6.89 5.07
N TRP A 248 0.01 -6.46 3.83
CA TRP A 248 -1.24 -5.91 3.34
C TRP A 248 -2.02 -6.97 2.56
N VAL A 249 -3.32 -7.09 2.85
CA VAL A 249 -4.22 -8.07 2.22
C VAL A 249 -5.48 -7.36 1.70
N ASN A 250 -5.92 -7.71 0.48
CA ASN A 250 -7.08 -7.18 -0.24
C ASN A 250 -6.96 -5.71 -0.68
N GLU A 251 -6.24 -4.87 0.06
CA GLU A 251 -5.84 -3.52 -0.33
C GLU A 251 -4.40 -3.24 0.15
N GLY A 252 -3.60 -2.59 -0.69
CA GLY A 252 -2.19 -2.32 -0.43
C GLY A 252 -1.71 -0.99 -1.00
N ARG A 253 -2.56 -0.27 -1.73
CA ARG A 253 -2.23 1.08 -2.18
C ARG A 253 -2.31 1.99 -0.98
N GLY A 254 -1.21 2.70 -0.73
CA GLY A 254 -1.26 3.85 0.15
C GLY A 254 -0.44 4.99 -0.39
N VAL A 255 -0.83 6.21 -0.04
CA VAL A 255 -0.34 7.43 -0.66
C VAL A 255 0.38 8.29 0.36
N PHE A 256 1.54 8.80 -0.04
CA PHE A 256 2.27 9.88 0.61
C PHE A 256 2.31 11.11 -0.31
N ARG A 257 1.60 12.18 0.05
CA ARG A 257 1.63 13.49 -0.62
C ARG A 257 2.45 14.48 0.20
N ASN A 258 3.25 15.31 -0.45
CA ASN A 258 4.07 16.35 0.20
C ASN A 258 4.86 15.84 1.43
N PHE A 259 5.36 14.62 1.35
CA PHE A 259 5.89 13.89 2.50
C PHE A 259 7.40 13.69 2.37
N HIS A 260 8.11 13.63 3.50
CA HIS A 260 9.53 13.32 3.51
C HIS A 260 9.82 12.09 4.38
N HIS A 261 10.82 11.29 4.02
CA HIS A 261 11.29 10.19 4.86
C HIS A 261 10.18 9.18 5.20
N ALA A 262 9.46 8.71 4.19
CA ALA A 262 8.62 7.53 4.32
C ALA A 262 9.49 6.27 4.18
N VAL A 263 9.37 5.34 5.11
CA VAL A 263 10.12 4.08 5.12
C VAL A 263 9.17 2.91 5.04
N ILE A 264 9.35 2.06 4.04
CA ILE A 264 8.57 0.83 3.84
C ILE A 264 9.56 -0.32 3.69
N ARG A 265 9.68 -1.16 4.72
CA ARG A 265 10.69 -2.21 4.75
C ARG A 265 10.21 -3.55 5.27
N ASN A 266 10.70 -4.61 4.63
CA ASN A 266 10.34 -5.99 4.95
C ASN A 266 8.82 -6.25 4.87
N CYS A 267 8.09 -5.47 4.08
CA CYS A 267 6.64 -5.56 3.95
C CYS A 267 6.23 -6.46 2.79
N GLN A 268 4.96 -6.87 2.79
CA GLN A 268 4.42 -7.83 1.84
C GLN A 268 3.05 -7.39 1.32
N ILE A 269 2.86 -7.54 0.02
CA ILE A 269 1.53 -7.60 -0.61
C ILE A 269 1.47 -8.96 -1.30
N ARG A 270 0.53 -9.80 -0.87
CA ARG A 270 0.38 -11.17 -1.36
C ARG A 270 -1.09 -11.49 -1.60
N ARG A 271 -1.31 -12.47 -2.47
CA ARG A 271 -2.64 -13.00 -2.73
C ARG A 271 -3.25 -13.52 -1.43
N PRO A 272 -4.56 -13.35 -1.23
CA PRO A 272 -5.23 -14.02 -0.15
C PRO A 272 -5.23 -15.54 -0.38
N ALA A 273 -5.76 -16.28 0.60
CA ALA A 273 -5.89 -17.72 0.49
C ALA A 273 -6.73 -18.13 -0.75
N PRO A 274 -6.52 -19.33 -1.31
CA PRO A 274 -7.33 -19.84 -2.41
C PRO A 274 -8.83 -19.82 -2.07
N ILE A 275 -9.65 -19.43 -3.03
CA ILE A 275 -11.12 -19.44 -2.90
C ILE A 275 -11.64 -20.63 -3.70
N ASN A 276 -12.32 -21.55 -3.02
CA ASN A 276 -12.78 -22.81 -3.60
C ASN A 276 -11.66 -23.57 -4.34
N GLY A 277 -10.43 -23.54 -3.80
CA GLY A 277 -9.25 -24.19 -4.38
C GLY A 277 -8.57 -23.41 -5.50
N VAL A 278 -9.10 -22.26 -5.92
CA VAL A 278 -8.52 -21.42 -6.98
C VAL A 278 -7.73 -20.26 -6.36
N ILE A 279 -6.48 -20.10 -6.80
CA ILE A 279 -5.63 -18.99 -6.35
C ILE A 279 -6.06 -17.68 -7.01
N PRO A 280 -6.29 -16.62 -6.24
CA PRO A 280 -6.59 -15.29 -6.77
C PRO A 280 -5.51 -14.81 -7.75
N PHE A 281 -5.91 -14.30 -8.91
CA PHE A 281 -4.98 -13.73 -9.89
C PHE A 281 -4.32 -12.46 -9.34
N LEU A 282 -5.10 -11.64 -8.64
CA LEU A 282 -4.70 -10.39 -8.01
C LEU A 282 -4.66 -10.50 -6.47
N SER A 283 -3.79 -9.70 -5.85
CA SER A 283 -3.73 -9.50 -4.40
C SER A 283 -4.55 -8.31 -3.92
N THR A 284 -4.67 -7.29 -4.77
CA THR A 284 -5.31 -6.00 -4.46
C THR A 284 -5.97 -5.46 -5.73
N SER A 285 -7.02 -4.63 -5.60
CA SER A 285 -7.61 -3.93 -6.77
C SER A 285 -6.80 -2.72 -7.21
N SER A 286 -6.04 -2.14 -6.27
CA SER A 286 -5.17 -0.99 -6.48
C SER A 286 -3.68 -1.39 -6.48
N GLY A 287 -2.78 -0.41 -6.57
CA GLY A 287 -1.33 -0.62 -6.54
C GLY A 287 -0.76 -0.94 -5.16
N GLY A 288 0.55 -0.80 -5.03
CA GLY A 288 1.23 -0.72 -3.74
C GLY A 288 1.50 0.74 -3.34
N PRO A 289 2.59 1.02 -2.61
CA PRO A 289 2.94 2.36 -2.16
C PRO A 289 3.07 3.37 -3.31
N GLN A 290 2.49 4.55 -3.12
CA GLN A 290 2.62 5.70 -4.00
C GLN A 290 3.21 6.88 -3.23
N ILE A 291 4.32 7.41 -3.71
CA ILE A 291 5.01 8.54 -3.08
C ILE A 291 5.09 9.71 -4.06
N GLY A 292 4.61 10.85 -3.61
CA GLY A 292 4.45 12.08 -4.39
C GLY A 292 3.18 12.10 -5.23
N GLN A 293 3.06 13.12 -6.08
CA GLN A 293 1.93 13.27 -6.99
C GLN A 293 2.37 13.97 -8.28
N PRO A 294 1.89 13.55 -9.48
CA PRO A 294 2.30 14.13 -10.75
C PRO A 294 2.24 15.66 -10.84
N LYS A 295 1.24 16.28 -10.21
CA LYS A 295 0.97 17.72 -10.28
C LYS A 295 1.65 18.56 -9.20
N LEU A 296 2.33 17.93 -8.23
CA LEU A 296 2.95 18.63 -7.12
C LEU A 296 4.45 18.74 -7.35
N CYS A 297 4.95 19.98 -7.35
CA CYS A 297 6.38 20.29 -7.42
C CYS A 297 6.99 20.30 -6.01
N GLY A 298 8.32 20.14 -5.93
CA GLY A 298 9.06 20.16 -4.66
C GLY A 298 9.44 18.79 -4.14
N GLY A 299 8.68 17.74 -4.47
CA GLY A 299 9.09 16.34 -4.33
C GLY A 299 9.37 15.84 -2.92
N GLY A 300 8.87 14.65 -2.60
CA GLY A 300 9.30 13.97 -1.38
C GLY A 300 10.79 13.61 -1.43
N LYS A 301 11.45 13.54 -0.25
CA LYS A 301 12.91 13.28 -0.14
C LYS A 301 13.21 12.26 0.94
N ASN A 302 14.35 11.59 0.83
CA ASN A 302 14.84 10.58 1.79
C ASN A 302 13.90 9.40 1.98
N HIS A 303 13.09 9.03 0.97
CA HIS A 303 12.23 7.85 1.08
C HIS A 303 13.05 6.57 0.98
N LEU A 304 12.60 5.51 1.65
CA LEU A 304 13.22 4.20 1.60
C LEU A 304 12.18 3.12 1.36
N ILE A 305 12.29 2.39 0.26
CA ILE A 305 11.47 1.21 -0.02
C ILE A 305 12.42 0.02 -0.16
N GLU A 306 12.53 -0.82 0.86
CA GLU A 306 13.54 -1.89 0.91
C GLU A 306 13.03 -3.29 1.30
N ASN A 307 13.61 -4.33 0.72
CA ASN A 307 13.38 -5.72 1.11
C ASN A 307 11.90 -6.16 1.09
N ASN A 308 11.06 -5.52 0.25
CA ASN A 308 9.64 -5.83 0.18
C ASN A 308 9.35 -6.94 -0.83
N VAL A 309 8.21 -7.61 -0.65
CA VAL A 309 7.68 -8.60 -1.61
C VAL A 309 6.28 -8.18 -2.04
N PHE A 310 6.14 -7.67 -3.26
CA PHE A 310 4.86 -7.26 -3.83
C PHE A 310 4.48 -8.17 -4.99
N ILE A 311 3.36 -8.87 -4.83
CA ILE A 311 2.87 -9.87 -5.78
C ILE A 311 1.50 -9.44 -6.25
N ALA A 312 1.27 -9.43 -7.56
CA ALA A 312 -0.02 -9.29 -8.19
C ALA A 312 -0.88 -8.10 -7.72
N THR A 313 -0.24 -6.93 -7.56
CA THR A 313 -0.97 -5.69 -7.27
C THR A 313 -1.87 -5.31 -8.44
N GLY A 314 -3.05 -4.76 -8.17
CA GLY A 314 -4.02 -4.30 -9.18
C GLY A 314 -3.65 -3.01 -9.91
N ASP A 315 -2.57 -2.36 -9.53
CA ASP A 315 -1.93 -1.29 -10.31
C ASP A 315 -0.41 -1.42 -10.14
N ASP A 316 0.32 -0.31 -10.26
CA ASP A 316 1.75 -0.26 -10.00
C ASP A 316 2.10 -0.80 -8.62
N SER A 317 3.01 -1.77 -8.53
CA SER A 317 3.50 -2.24 -7.22
C SER A 317 4.21 -1.12 -6.46
N ILE A 318 4.88 -0.20 -7.16
CA ILE A 318 5.45 1.03 -6.59
C ILE A 318 5.21 2.18 -7.56
N GLY A 319 4.58 3.26 -7.09
CA GLY A 319 4.43 4.51 -7.83
C GLY A 319 5.29 5.63 -7.23
N LEU A 320 6.20 6.19 -8.00
CA LEU A 320 7.06 7.30 -7.60
C LEU A 320 6.80 8.49 -8.51
N PHE A 321 6.50 9.64 -7.92
CA PHE A 321 6.12 10.83 -8.65
C PHE A 321 6.90 12.03 -8.12
N ASN A 322 7.71 12.64 -8.97
CA ASN A 322 8.48 13.85 -8.67
C ASN A 322 9.37 13.72 -7.42
N LEU A 323 9.97 12.56 -7.16
CA LEU A 323 10.82 12.37 -5.97
C LEU A 323 12.20 13.02 -6.14
N GLN A 324 12.73 13.53 -5.03
CA GLN A 324 14.09 14.03 -4.97
C GLN A 324 15.14 12.88 -4.99
N PRO A 325 16.39 13.16 -5.42
CA PRO A 325 17.47 12.19 -5.58
C PRO A 325 17.83 11.35 -4.35
N THR A 326 17.52 11.84 -3.16
CA THR A 326 17.96 11.20 -1.92
C THR A 326 17.13 9.98 -1.52
N SER A 327 16.13 9.62 -2.32
CA SER A 327 15.30 8.44 -2.09
C SER A 327 15.95 7.17 -2.62
N THR A 328 15.74 6.05 -1.92
CA THR A 328 16.34 4.74 -2.23
C THR A 328 15.29 3.64 -2.35
N ILE A 329 15.37 2.87 -3.43
CA ILE A 329 14.52 1.70 -3.67
C ILE A 329 15.46 0.50 -3.89
N LYS A 330 15.44 -0.46 -2.96
CA LYS A 330 16.40 -1.56 -3.00
C LYS A 330 15.88 -2.92 -2.55
N ASN A 331 16.45 -3.99 -3.11
CA ASN A 331 16.18 -5.38 -2.69
C ASN A 331 14.69 -5.78 -2.71
N ASN A 332 13.85 -5.12 -3.52
CA ASN A 332 12.43 -5.47 -3.59
C ASN A 332 12.23 -6.60 -4.59
N ARG A 333 11.30 -7.52 -4.30
CA ARG A 333 10.84 -8.56 -5.23
C ARG A 333 9.42 -8.25 -5.67
N ILE A 334 9.26 -7.92 -6.96
CA ILE A 334 7.98 -7.51 -7.54
C ILE A 334 7.56 -8.53 -8.61
N ILE A 335 6.35 -9.09 -8.50
CA ILE A 335 5.91 -10.23 -9.31
C ILE A 335 4.51 -10.01 -9.88
N SER A 336 4.36 -10.15 -11.21
CA SER A 336 3.08 -10.15 -11.92
C SER A 336 2.09 -9.03 -11.57
N SER A 337 2.53 -7.77 -11.47
CA SER A 337 1.60 -6.65 -11.25
C SER A 337 0.65 -6.51 -12.42
N PHE A 338 -0.61 -6.19 -12.14
CA PHE A 338 -1.63 -5.93 -13.15
C PHE A 338 -1.33 -4.64 -13.91
N GLY A 339 -0.72 -3.65 -13.26
CA GLY A 339 -0.18 -2.44 -13.89
C GLY A 339 1.26 -2.62 -14.35
N ARG A 340 2.14 -1.74 -13.87
CA ARG A 340 3.60 -1.86 -14.00
C ARG A 340 4.17 -2.45 -12.72
N GLY A 341 5.40 -2.95 -12.76
CA GLY A 341 6.10 -3.28 -11.52
C GLY A 341 6.45 -2.01 -10.76
N ILE A 342 7.06 -1.06 -11.46
CA ILE A 342 7.42 0.23 -10.89
C ILE A 342 7.14 1.31 -11.93
N LEU A 343 6.44 2.35 -11.50
CA LEU A 343 6.28 3.59 -12.24
C LEU A 343 7.14 4.67 -11.59
N ASN A 344 8.09 5.21 -12.34
CA ASN A 344 8.87 6.37 -11.93
C ASN A 344 8.59 7.56 -12.87
N TYR A 345 7.71 8.44 -12.43
CA TYR A 345 7.22 9.61 -13.15
C TYR A 345 8.10 10.84 -12.85
N HIS A 346 8.59 11.49 -13.92
CA HIS A 346 9.68 12.48 -13.88
C HIS A 346 10.94 11.94 -13.20
N TYR A 347 11.55 10.93 -13.84
CA TYR A 347 12.82 10.34 -13.40
C TYR A 347 13.87 11.43 -13.15
N GLN A 348 14.22 11.64 -11.88
CA GLN A 348 15.45 12.34 -11.53
C GLN A 348 16.59 11.34 -11.51
N LYS A 349 17.70 11.66 -12.17
CA LYS A 349 18.81 10.72 -12.50
C LYS A 349 19.47 9.99 -11.32
N ASN A 350 19.10 10.32 -10.09
CA ASN A 350 19.86 10.00 -8.90
C ASN A 350 19.06 9.26 -7.80
N ILE A 351 17.82 8.82 -8.06
CA ILE A 351 17.15 7.89 -7.14
C ILE A 351 18.01 6.61 -7.05
N GLY A 352 18.36 6.20 -5.83
CA GLY A 352 19.21 5.02 -5.61
C GLY A 352 18.47 3.72 -5.91
N TRP A 353 18.82 3.04 -6.99
CA TRP A 353 18.27 1.73 -7.37
C TRP A 353 19.29 0.63 -7.09
N VAL A 354 18.97 -0.32 -6.21
CA VAL A 354 19.90 -1.39 -5.85
C VAL A 354 19.18 -2.74 -5.78
N ASN A 355 19.59 -3.73 -6.58
CA ASN A 355 19.20 -5.15 -6.45
C ASN A 355 17.69 -5.45 -6.36
N SER A 356 16.82 -4.63 -6.96
CA SER A 356 15.39 -4.95 -7.03
C SER A 356 15.11 -5.89 -8.21
N ARG A 357 14.35 -6.98 -7.96
CA ARG A 357 14.03 -8.01 -8.95
C ARG A 357 12.58 -7.88 -9.42
N LEU A 358 12.42 -7.62 -10.70
CA LEU A 358 11.13 -7.60 -11.40
C LEU A 358 10.94 -8.94 -12.11
N ILE A 359 9.92 -9.70 -11.71
CA ILE A 359 9.58 -10.99 -12.34
C ILE A 359 8.24 -10.79 -13.03
N ASN A 360 8.21 -10.95 -14.34
CA ASN A 360 7.00 -10.74 -15.14
C ASN A 360 6.34 -9.37 -14.83
N ASN A 361 7.14 -8.31 -14.94
CA ASN A 361 6.74 -6.94 -14.69
C ASN A 361 7.53 -6.00 -15.58
N THR A 362 6.90 -4.87 -15.90
CA THR A 362 7.56 -3.77 -16.60
C THR A 362 8.04 -2.71 -15.61
N LEU A 363 9.25 -2.20 -15.80
CA LEU A 363 9.73 -0.95 -15.20
C LEU A 363 9.53 0.17 -16.22
N ILE A 364 8.85 1.25 -15.82
CA ILE A 364 8.77 2.46 -16.64
C ILE A 364 9.48 3.61 -15.93
N ASN A 365 10.58 4.05 -16.52
CA ASN A 365 11.30 5.27 -16.14
C ASN A 365 10.94 6.39 -17.11
N ASN A 366 10.49 7.53 -16.59
CA ASN A 366 10.23 8.75 -17.35
C ASN A 366 9.26 8.59 -18.54
N PRO A 367 7.96 8.36 -18.29
CA PRO A 367 6.99 8.16 -19.37
C PRO A 367 6.66 9.42 -20.19
N LEU A 368 7.38 10.54 -20.02
CA LEU A 368 7.18 11.78 -20.80
C LEU A 368 7.28 11.59 -22.31
N LEU A 369 7.76 10.43 -22.78
CA LEU A 369 7.85 10.13 -24.21
C LEU A 369 6.66 9.36 -24.81
N LYS A 370 5.74 8.73 -24.05
CA LYS A 370 4.68 7.89 -24.66
C LYS A 370 3.34 7.73 -23.93
N LEU A 371 3.10 8.32 -22.76
CA LEU A 371 1.77 8.22 -22.14
C LEU A 371 0.85 9.36 -22.61
N ASN A 372 0.10 9.12 -23.69
CA ASN A 372 -1.18 9.78 -23.93
C ASN A 372 -2.15 9.37 -22.80
N TYR A 373 -2.01 10.00 -21.64
CA TYR A 373 -3.08 10.03 -20.66
C TYR A 373 -4.25 10.78 -21.33
N HIS A 374 -5.28 10.07 -21.77
CA HIS A 374 -6.55 10.64 -22.26
C HIS A 374 -7.39 11.31 -21.14
N HIS A 375 -6.73 11.93 -20.18
CA HIS A 375 -7.33 12.92 -19.30
C HIS A 375 -6.56 14.22 -19.49
N SER A 376 -7.23 15.15 -20.19
CA SER A 376 -6.90 16.55 -20.28
C SER A 376 -6.63 17.14 -18.89
N ALA A 377 -5.35 17.21 -18.52
CA ALA A 377 -4.88 18.12 -17.51
C ALA A 377 -3.46 18.53 -17.90
N ALA A 378 -3.32 19.80 -18.29
CA ALA A 378 -2.04 20.44 -18.54
C ALA A 378 -1.04 20.05 -17.45
N GLY A 379 0.04 19.37 -17.84
CA GLY A 379 1.12 19.04 -16.93
C GLY A 379 1.76 20.32 -16.45
N VAL A 380 1.82 20.52 -15.13
CA VAL A 380 2.69 21.54 -14.55
C VAL A 380 4.11 21.06 -14.78
N VAL A 381 4.87 21.76 -15.61
CA VAL A 381 6.31 21.52 -15.74
C VAL A 381 6.94 22.04 -14.45
N CYS A 382 7.37 21.13 -13.59
CA CYS A 382 8.14 21.53 -12.42
C CYS A 382 9.51 22.04 -12.88
N PRO A 383 9.95 23.22 -12.42
CA PRO A 383 11.24 23.80 -12.78
C PRO A 383 12.43 22.96 -12.31
#